data_AF-A0AAW0VZW0-F1
#
_entry.id   AF-A0AAW0VZW0-F1
#
_cell.length_a   1.000
_cell.length_b   1.000
_cell.length_c   1.000
_cell.angle_alpha   90.00
_cell.angle_beta   90.00
_cell.angle_gamma   90.00
#
_symmetry.space_group_name_H-M   'P 1'
#
loop_
_entity.id
_entity.type
_entity.pdbx_description
1 polymer ?
#
loop_
_entity_poly.entity_id
_entity_poly.type
_entity_poly.pdbx_seq_one_letter_code
_entity_poly.pdbx_strand_id
1 'polypeptide(L)'
;MVLKASTIKATPFTTFLLLVMIFVVVVFFQAAPSSQPHNSNDTNVWNDHSQQTFARQMRELQEGHQRTLMLLNKLFCEANLVLPSGGFCLDKDKLIVGWNYYWSAKLCAALETLFGSSTVADLGAGLGHYGRCFLRNTEGILVHPNTEDIDYINKEYHNKMEEAGLNGTSQVIKSWNGWDGAANIDEFTRGKIAYVDLSSPVNLGGPFDWVMSLEVGEHIPQSGEKNFLDNLVKHACVGVVLSWAVLGQPGHGHVNCHSNDYIRKEML
;
A
#
# COMPACT_ATOMS: atom_id res chain seq x y z
N MET A 1 31.40 -26.24 -15.52
CA MET A 1 32.58 -27.14 -15.46
C MET A 1 33.30 -26.78 -14.16
N VAL A 2 33.19 -27.49 -13.04
CA VAL A 2 33.62 -28.85 -12.64
C VAL A 2 32.85 -29.13 -11.31
N LEU A 3 31.88 -30.05 -11.28
CA LEU A 3 31.89 -31.46 -10.81
C LEU A 3 31.52 -31.70 -9.33
N LYS A 4 30.59 -32.64 -9.19
CA LYS A 4 30.01 -33.28 -8.00
C LYS A 4 31.03 -34.07 -7.17
N ALA A 5 30.68 -34.31 -5.91
CA ALA A 5 30.90 -35.60 -5.25
C ALA A 5 29.59 -36.09 -4.59
N SER A 6 29.00 -37.13 -5.18
CA SER A 6 28.12 -38.13 -4.54
C SER A 6 29.00 -39.09 -3.72
N THR A 7 28.58 -39.80 -2.66
CA THR A 7 27.50 -40.79 -2.54
C THR A 7 27.48 -41.21 -1.05
N ILE A 8 26.38 -41.66 -0.44
CA ILE A 8 26.08 -43.10 -0.24
C ILE A 8 24.58 -43.23 0.02
N LYS A 9 23.95 -44.18 -0.68
CA LYS A 9 22.60 -44.69 -0.42
C LYS A 9 22.67 -45.91 0.50
N ALA A 10 21.74 -46.00 1.44
CA ALA A 10 21.19 -47.28 1.91
C ALA A 10 19.70 -47.08 2.26
N THR A 11 18.85 -47.85 1.58
CA THR A 11 17.42 -48.12 1.88
C THR A 11 17.31 -49.60 2.34
N PRO A 12 16.17 -50.15 2.82
CA PRO A 12 14.82 -49.58 3.02
C PRO A 12 14.10 -50.02 4.33
N PHE A 13 12.83 -49.57 4.47
CA PHE A 13 11.75 -50.14 5.29
C PHE A 13 11.81 -49.97 6.82
N THR A 14 11.05 -48.99 7.32
CA THR A 14 9.80 -49.28 8.06
C THR A 14 8.90 -48.06 8.04
N THR A 15 7.65 -48.31 7.64
CA THR A 15 6.45 -47.49 7.79
C THR A 15 6.40 -46.70 9.10
N PHE A 16 6.34 -45.37 9.01
CA PHE A 16 5.49 -44.61 9.91
C PHE A 16 4.98 -43.34 9.22
N LEU A 17 3.69 -43.39 8.90
CA LEU A 17 2.90 -42.30 8.37
C LEU A 17 2.76 -41.26 9.49
N LEU A 18 3.68 -40.30 9.60
CA LEU A 18 3.56 -39.20 10.55
C LEU A 18 2.82 -38.05 9.87
N LEU A 19 1.50 -38.12 10.01
CA LEU A 19 0.55 -37.03 9.85
C LEU A 19 1.13 -35.74 10.45
N VAL A 20 1.46 -34.78 9.59
CA VAL A 20 1.56 -33.38 10.00
C VAL A 20 0.13 -32.94 10.32
N MET A 21 -0.25 -33.06 11.59
CA MET A 21 -1.46 -32.46 12.10
C MET A 21 -1.31 -30.94 12.01
N ILE A 22 -2.01 -30.37 11.04
CA ILE A 22 -2.36 -28.95 11.03
C ILE A 22 -3.15 -28.70 12.32
N PHE A 23 -2.57 -27.97 13.26
CA PHE A 23 -3.30 -27.40 14.39
C PHE A 23 -4.21 -26.29 13.84
N VAL A 24 -5.36 -26.67 13.31
CA VAL A 24 -6.50 -25.75 13.19
C VAL A 24 -7.09 -25.65 14.58
N VAL A 25 -6.90 -24.51 15.25
CA VAL A 25 -7.69 -24.17 16.43
C VAL A 25 -9.10 -23.83 15.92
N VAL A 26 -9.93 -24.86 15.78
CA VAL A 26 -11.38 -24.68 15.67
C VAL A 26 -11.90 -24.44 17.08
N VAL A 27 -12.22 -23.19 17.39
CA VAL A 27 -12.94 -22.85 18.62
C VAL A 27 -14.38 -23.33 18.44
N PHE A 28 -14.69 -24.52 18.96
CA PHE A 28 -16.07 -24.97 19.13
C PHE A 28 -16.68 -24.23 20.32
N PHE A 29 -17.61 -23.32 20.07
CA PHE A 29 -18.54 -22.88 21.12
C PHE A 29 -19.44 -24.07 21.47
N GLN A 30 -19.13 -24.80 22.54
CA GLN A 30 -20.11 -25.67 23.18
C GLN A 30 -21.19 -24.79 23.79
N ALA A 31 -22.42 -24.93 23.30
CA ALA A 31 -23.58 -24.39 24.00
C ALA A 31 -23.65 -25.06 25.38
N ALA A 32 -23.57 -24.24 26.44
CA ALA A 32 -23.69 -24.71 27.81
C ALA A 32 -25.09 -25.29 28.07
N PRO A 33 -25.24 -26.29 28.95
CA PRO A 33 -26.55 -26.87 29.27
C PRO A 33 -27.43 -25.82 29.98
N SER A 34 -28.70 -25.76 29.59
CA SER A 34 -29.70 -24.90 30.24
C SER A 34 -29.92 -25.34 31.69
N SER A 35 -29.38 -24.59 32.64
CA SER A 35 -29.76 -24.68 34.05
C SER A 35 -31.06 -23.91 34.30
N GLN A 36 -32.01 -24.58 34.94
CA GLN A 36 -33.27 -24.01 35.44
C GLN A 36 -33.01 -22.77 36.34
N PRO A 37 -33.90 -21.77 36.38
CA PRO A 37 -33.67 -20.56 37.14
C PRO A 37 -33.86 -20.83 38.64
N HIS A 38 -32.75 -20.79 39.39
CA HIS A 38 -32.81 -20.65 40.84
C HIS A 38 -33.04 -19.18 41.17
N ASN A 39 -34.13 -18.92 41.87
CA ASN A 39 -34.55 -17.62 42.33
C ASN A 39 -33.61 -17.13 43.45
N SER A 40 -32.65 -16.28 43.10
CA SER A 40 -31.95 -15.39 44.04
C SER A 40 -32.07 -13.97 43.51
N ASN A 41 -32.93 -13.19 44.16
CA ASN A 41 -32.97 -11.74 44.04
C ASN A 41 -31.65 -11.18 44.59
N ASP A 42 -30.64 -11.03 43.73
CA ASP A 42 -29.53 -10.12 43.96
C ASP A 42 -29.17 -9.41 42.64
N THR A 43 -29.17 -8.09 42.75
CA THR A 43 -28.98 -7.05 41.73
C THR A 43 -27.89 -7.32 40.69
N ASN A 44 -28.29 -7.57 39.43
CA ASN A 44 -27.45 -7.45 38.23
C ASN A 44 -27.91 -6.28 37.33
N VAL A 45 -28.27 -5.15 37.96
CA VAL A 45 -28.66 -3.90 37.29
C VAL A 45 -27.48 -2.92 37.14
N TRP A 46 -26.33 -3.23 37.77
CA TRP A 46 -25.02 -2.73 37.32
C TRP A 46 -24.54 -3.71 36.23
N ASN A 47 -24.55 -3.43 34.93
CA ASN A 47 -23.63 -2.47 34.32
C ASN A 47 -23.92 -2.23 32.81
N ASP A 48 -25.12 -2.50 32.29
CA ASP A 48 -25.39 -2.33 30.83
C ASP A 48 -25.39 -0.85 30.41
N HIS A 49 -26.02 0.01 31.21
CA HIS A 49 -26.08 1.44 30.92
C HIS A 49 -24.72 2.15 31.05
N SER A 50 -23.90 1.73 32.03
CA SER A 50 -22.55 2.26 32.22
C SER A 50 -21.58 1.75 31.14
N GLN A 51 -21.70 0.49 30.70
CA GLN A 51 -20.93 -0.05 29.57
C GLN A 51 -21.31 0.62 28.25
N GLN A 52 -22.59 0.85 27.98
CA GLN A 52 -23.06 1.61 26.81
C GLN A 52 -22.58 3.07 26.85
N THR A 53 -22.61 3.70 28.03
CA THR A 53 -22.11 5.07 28.23
C THR A 53 -20.60 5.15 28.01
N PHE A 54 -19.83 4.20 28.54
CA PHE A 54 -18.37 4.12 28.32
C PHE A 54 -18.06 3.89 26.84
N ALA A 55 -18.72 2.95 26.18
CA ALA A 55 -18.52 2.70 24.75
C ALA A 55 -18.85 3.93 23.89
N ARG A 56 -19.88 4.69 24.26
CA ARG A 56 -20.20 5.97 23.60
C ARG A 56 -19.11 7.01 23.83
N GLN A 57 -18.65 7.19 25.06
CA GLN A 57 -17.57 8.14 25.39
C GLN A 57 -16.27 7.77 24.67
N MET A 58 -15.95 6.48 24.56
CA MET A 58 -14.78 6.02 23.80
C MET A 58 -14.91 6.32 22.31
N ARG A 59 -16.10 6.15 21.70
CA ARG A 59 -16.34 6.55 20.31
C ARG A 59 -16.20 8.06 20.12
N GLU A 60 -16.79 8.85 21.02
CA GLU A 60 -16.68 10.33 20.98
C GLU A 60 -15.21 10.78 21.11
N LEU A 61 -14.44 10.18 22.02
CA LEU A 61 -13.01 10.45 22.17
C LEU A 61 -12.22 10.04 20.92
N GLN A 62 -12.53 8.88 20.34
CA GLN A 62 -11.89 8.40 19.11
C GLN A 62 -12.20 9.33 17.94
N GLU A 63 -13.46 9.74 17.75
CA GLU A 63 -13.86 10.72 16.73
C GLU A 63 -13.18 12.07 16.95
N GLY A 64 -13.12 12.55 18.20
CA GLY A 64 -12.41 13.78 18.56
C GLY A 64 -10.93 13.71 18.22
N HIS A 65 -10.27 12.60 18.57
CA HIS A 65 -8.88 12.34 18.24
C HIS A 65 -8.63 12.34 16.73
N GLN A 66 -9.50 11.68 15.94
CA GLN A 66 -9.40 11.67 14.48
C GLN A 66 -9.56 13.08 13.87
N ARG A 67 -10.50 13.88 14.37
CA ARG A 67 -10.65 15.28 13.93
C ARG A 67 -9.42 16.12 14.25
N THR A 68 -8.83 15.96 15.45
CA THR A 68 -7.60 16.66 15.81
C THR A 68 -6.44 16.25 14.90
N LEU A 69 -6.26 14.96 14.63
CA LEU A 69 -5.24 14.48 13.68
C LEU A 69 -5.44 15.06 12.28
N MET A 70 -6.67 15.11 11.79
CA MET A 70 -6.99 15.71 10.49
C MET A 70 -6.60 17.20 10.43
N LEU A 71 -6.88 17.96 11.49
CA LEU A 71 -6.49 19.38 11.58
C LEU A 71 -4.97 19.56 11.64
N LEU A 72 -4.27 18.72 12.41
CA LEU A 72 -2.81 18.72 12.48
C LEU A 72 -2.18 18.40 11.12
N ASN A 73 -2.70 17.39 10.42
CA ASN A 73 -2.26 17.03 9.08
C ASN A 73 -2.49 18.19 8.10
N LYS A 74 -3.66 18.85 8.16
CA LYS A 74 -3.93 20.04 7.33
C LYS A 74 -2.93 21.16 7.60
N LEU A 75 -2.66 21.48 8.86
CA LEU A 75 -1.69 22.51 9.24
C LEU A 75 -0.28 22.15 8.76
N PHE A 76 0.12 20.89 8.92
CA PHE A 76 1.42 20.41 8.48
C PHE A 76 1.54 20.44 6.95
N CYS A 77 0.47 20.09 6.22
CA CYS A 77 0.37 20.23 4.77
C CYS A 77 0.52 21.68 4.30
N GLU A 78 -0.17 22.64 4.94
CA GLU A 78 -0.05 24.05 4.58
C GLU A 78 1.38 24.58 4.77
N ALA A 79 2.11 24.04 5.76
CA ALA A 79 3.48 24.46 6.05
C ALA A 79 4.56 23.73 5.21
N ASN A 80 4.36 22.45 4.92
CA ASN A 80 5.41 21.58 4.37
C ASN A 80 5.06 20.93 3.02
N LEU A 81 3.81 21.02 2.56
CA LEU A 81 3.28 20.39 1.34
C LEU A 81 3.36 18.85 1.29
N VAL A 82 3.82 18.22 2.38
CA VAL A 82 3.81 16.78 2.65
C VAL A 82 3.21 16.55 4.03
N LEU A 83 2.67 15.36 4.29
CA LEU A 83 2.22 14.89 5.60
C LEU A 83 3.40 14.46 6.47
N PRO A 84 3.22 14.34 7.80
CA PRO A 84 4.28 13.81 8.68
C PRO A 84 4.76 12.39 8.31
N SER A 85 3.91 11.61 7.64
CA SER A 85 4.24 10.28 7.11
C SER A 85 4.98 10.29 5.77
N GLY A 86 5.12 11.45 5.12
CA GLY A 86 5.80 11.63 3.83
C GLY A 86 4.89 11.79 2.62
N GLY A 87 3.58 11.50 2.74
CA GLY A 87 2.64 11.62 1.62
C GLY A 87 2.42 13.05 1.15
N PHE A 88 2.38 13.30 -0.16
CA PHE A 88 2.16 14.65 -0.69
C PHE A 88 0.76 15.17 -0.37
N CYS A 89 0.66 16.47 -0.10
CA CYS A 89 -0.62 17.12 0.13
C CYS A 89 -1.18 17.62 -1.19
N LEU A 90 -2.24 16.98 -1.67
CA LEU A 90 -2.96 17.44 -2.85
C LEU A 90 -3.91 18.57 -2.42
N ASP A 91 -3.81 19.72 -3.07
CA ASP A 91 -4.65 20.89 -2.82
C ASP A 91 -5.94 20.80 -3.67
N LYS A 92 -7.02 21.44 -3.23
CA LYS A 92 -8.26 21.61 -4.01
C LYS A 92 -8.14 22.68 -5.09
N ASP A 93 -7.16 23.58 -4.96
CA ASP A 93 -6.90 24.64 -5.92
C ASP A 93 -5.81 24.25 -6.94
N LYS A 94 -4.96 23.27 -6.59
CA LYS A 94 -3.84 22.83 -7.43
C LYS A 94 -3.53 21.34 -7.24
N LEU A 95 -3.65 20.58 -8.31
CA LEU A 95 -3.35 19.15 -8.34
C LEU A 95 -1.87 18.89 -8.65
N ILE A 96 -1.25 19.75 -9.46
CA ILE A 96 0.16 19.64 -9.84
C ILE A 96 1.04 20.29 -8.76
N VAL A 97 1.71 19.45 -7.98
CA VAL A 97 2.65 19.87 -6.93
C VAL A 97 4.00 19.19 -7.14
N GLY A 98 5.07 19.98 -7.06
CA GLY A 98 6.42 19.51 -7.40
C GLY A 98 6.47 18.92 -8.81
N TRP A 99 6.79 17.63 -8.89
CA TRP A 99 6.91 16.88 -10.15
C TRP A 99 5.98 15.66 -10.21
N ASN A 100 4.87 15.67 -9.44
CA ASN A 100 3.97 14.52 -9.30
C ASN A 100 3.26 14.06 -10.58
N TYR A 101 3.24 14.89 -11.62
CA TYR A 101 2.73 14.57 -12.95
C TYR A 101 3.75 13.88 -13.86
N TYR A 102 5.02 13.87 -13.46
CA TYR A 102 6.11 13.35 -14.27
C TYR A 102 6.15 11.83 -14.23
N TRP A 103 6.19 11.19 -15.40
CA TRP A 103 6.28 9.74 -15.51
C TRP A 103 6.90 9.32 -16.87
N SER A 104 7.24 8.04 -17.00
CA SER A 104 7.88 7.46 -18.19
C SER A 104 7.07 6.28 -18.77
N ALA A 105 6.49 6.47 -19.96
CA ALA A 105 5.80 5.40 -20.67
C ALA A 105 6.74 4.29 -21.15
N LYS A 106 8.02 4.61 -21.44
CA LYS A 106 9.03 3.60 -21.73
C LYS A 106 9.34 2.72 -20.52
N LEU A 107 9.37 3.31 -19.32
CA LEU A 107 9.47 2.53 -18.09
C LEU A 107 8.24 1.65 -17.90
N CYS A 108 7.03 2.17 -18.15
CA CYS A 108 5.81 1.35 -18.13
C CYS A 108 5.92 0.13 -19.07
N ALA A 109 6.33 0.31 -20.33
CA ALA A 109 6.52 -0.80 -21.27
C ALA A 109 7.53 -1.86 -20.78
N ALA A 110 8.63 -1.41 -20.17
CA ALA A 110 9.64 -2.30 -19.60
C ALA A 110 9.09 -3.07 -18.37
N LEU A 111 8.35 -2.38 -17.49
CA LEU A 111 7.70 -2.99 -16.34
C LEU A 111 6.62 -3.99 -16.76
N GLU A 112 5.80 -3.70 -17.77
CA GLU A 112 4.85 -4.68 -18.30
C GLU A 112 5.52 -5.93 -18.85
N THR A 113 6.67 -5.77 -19.51
CA THR A 113 7.46 -6.91 -20.01
C THR A 113 7.97 -7.76 -18.84
N LEU A 114 8.42 -7.12 -17.76
CA LEU A 114 8.87 -7.80 -16.54
C LEU A 114 7.72 -8.52 -15.82
N PHE A 115 6.61 -7.83 -15.63
CA PHE A 115 5.46 -8.34 -14.87
C PHE A 115 4.73 -9.44 -15.64
N GLY A 116 4.61 -9.33 -16.97
CA GLY A 116 3.83 -10.28 -17.75
C GLY A 116 2.37 -10.34 -17.27
N SER A 117 1.76 -11.51 -17.27
CA SER A 117 0.35 -11.68 -16.85
C SER A 117 0.18 -11.84 -15.33
N SER A 118 0.71 -10.88 -14.57
CA SER A 118 0.77 -10.90 -13.10
C SER A 118 -0.16 -9.89 -12.44
N THR A 119 -0.42 -10.09 -11.14
CA THR A 119 -1.04 -9.07 -10.27
C THR A 119 0.03 -8.11 -9.73
N VAL A 120 -0.24 -6.81 -9.78
CA VAL A 120 0.71 -5.77 -9.38
C VAL A 120 0.09 -4.88 -8.30
N ALA A 121 0.78 -4.74 -7.18
CA ALA A 121 0.52 -3.67 -6.21
C ALA A 121 1.49 -2.52 -6.42
N ASP A 122 0.99 -1.30 -6.39
CA ASP A 122 1.75 -0.07 -6.59
C ASP A 122 1.62 0.82 -5.34
N LEU A 123 2.69 0.87 -4.55
CA LEU A 123 2.74 1.63 -3.29
C LEU A 123 3.44 2.95 -3.53
N GLY A 124 2.72 4.05 -3.33
CA GLY A 124 3.10 5.39 -3.78
C GLY A 124 2.72 5.62 -5.25
N ALA A 125 1.53 5.18 -5.64
CA ALA A 125 1.02 5.27 -7.01
C ALA A 125 0.87 6.71 -7.54
N GLY A 126 0.98 7.72 -6.67
CA GLY A 126 0.82 9.13 -6.98
C GLY A 126 -0.52 9.39 -7.66
N LEU A 127 -0.49 10.13 -8.77
CA LEU A 127 -1.68 10.41 -9.59
C LEU A 127 -2.13 9.23 -10.48
N GLY A 128 -1.50 8.06 -10.36
CA GLY A 128 -1.92 6.81 -11.01
C GLY A 128 -1.49 6.64 -12.47
N HIS A 129 -0.44 7.33 -12.91
CA HIS A 129 0.02 7.27 -14.30
C HIS A 129 0.39 5.84 -14.75
N TYR A 130 1.12 5.08 -13.91
CA TYR A 130 1.46 3.69 -14.22
C TYR A 130 0.22 2.79 -14.21
N GLY A 131 -0.69 2.95 -13.25
CA GLY A 131 -1.98 2.25 -13.25
C GLY A 131 -2.80 2.50 -14.52
N ARG A 132 -2.87 3.75 -14.99
CA ARG A 132 -3.51 4.09 -16.28
C ARG A 132 -2.82 3.39 -17.44
N CYS A 133 -1.50 3.43 -17.47
CA CYS A 133 -0.72 2.79 -18.52
C CYS A 133 -1.02 1.28 -18.55
N PHE A 134 -0.81 0.58 -17.43
CA PHE A 134 -1.01 -0.87 -17.34
C PHE A 134 -2.43 -1.33 -17.67
N LEU A 135 -3.44 -0.60 -17.18
CA LEU A 135 -4.84 -0.92 -17.42
C LEU A 135 -5.37 -0.36 -18.75
N ARG A 136 -4.50 0.27 -19.56
CA ARG A 136 -4.85 0.96 -20.80
C ARG A 136 -6.03 1.95 -20.63
N ASN A 137 -6.09 2.61 -19.48
CA ASN A 137 -7.14 3.58 -19.17
C ASN A 137 -6.81 4.95 -19.78
N THR A 138 -7.43 5.22 -20.93
CA THR A 138 -7.30 6.48 -21.66
C THR A 138 -8.14 7.62 -21.10
N GLU A 139 -9.28 7.31 -20.47
CA GLU A 139 -10.23 8.32 -19.95
C GLU A 139 -9.71 9.08 -18.73
N GLY A 140 -8.64 8.58 -18.11
CA GLY A 140 -8.09 9.15 -16.89
C GLY A 140 -8.89 8.77 -15.65
N ILE A 141 -8.28 8.95 -14.48
CA ILE A 141 -8.90 8.59 -13.19
C ILE A 141 -9.16 9.83 -12.33
N LEU A 142 -8.49 10.93 -12.64
CA LEU A 142 -8.46 12.13 -11.83
C LEU A 142 -9.76 12.94 -11.94
N VAL A 143 -10.18 13.51 -10.82
CA VAL A 143 -11.24 14.51 -10.71
C VAL A 143 -10.72 15.63 -9.84
N HIS A 144 -10.99 16.88 -10.22
CA HIS A 144 -10.50 18.05 -9.51
C HIS A 144 -11.33 19.28 -9.94
N PRO A 145 -11.63 20.24 -9.05
CA PRO A 145 -12.40 21.44 -9.43
C PRO A 145 -11.71 22.29 -10.51
N ASN A 146 -10.39 22.40 -10.44
CA ASN A 146 -9.57 22.98 -11.50
C ASN A 146 -9.26 21.90 -12.55
N THR A 147 -9.87 21.99 -13.73
CA THR A 147 -9.69 21.03 -14.82
C THR A 147 -8.44 21.28 -15.66
N GLU A 148 -7.80 22.46 -15.55
CA GLU A 148 -6.61 22.79 -16.35
C GLU A 148 -5.45 21.83 -16.07
N ASP A 149 -5.21 21.53 -14.79
CA ASP A 149 -4.20 20.54 -14.37
C ASP A 149 -4.53 19.14 -14.92
N ILE A 150 -5.81 18.75 -14.91
CA ILE A 150 -6.27 17.46 -15.44
C ILE A 150 -6.06 17.38 -16.95
N ASP A 151 -6.42 18.44 -17.68
CA ASP A 151 -6.27 18.51 -19.13
C ASP A 151 -4.79 18.43 -19.52
N TYR A 152 -3.92 19.13 -18.80
CA TYR A 152 -2.48 19.04 -18.98
C TYR A 152 -1.96 17.63 -18.70
N ILE A 153 -2.31 17.03 -17.56
CA ILE A 153 -1.92 15.67 -17.18
C ILE A 153 -2.38 14.65 -18.23
N ASN A 154 -3.61 14.76 -18.72
CA ASN A 154 -4.16 13.87 -19.74
C ASN A 154 -3.45 14.02 -21.08
N LYS A 155 -3.18 15.26 -21.51
CA LYS A 155 -2.41 15.54 -22.71
C LYS A 155 -1.01 14.92 -22.63
N GLU A 156 -0.29 15.16 -21.54
CA GLU A 156 1.05 14.58 -21.31
C GLU A 156 1.02 13.05 -21.27
N TYR A 157 -0.01 12.47 -20.66
CA TYR A 157 -0.21 11.02 -20.66
C TYR A 157 -0.34 10.47 -22.09
N HIS A 158 -1.20 11.05 -22.92
CA HIS A 158 -1.40 10.59 -24.30
C HIS A 158 -0.15 10.73 -25.17
N ASN A 159 0.56 11.86 -25.07
CA ASN A 159 1.81 12.08 -25.78
C ASN A 159 2.84 11.00 -25.43
N LYS A 160 3.03 10.72 -24.14
CA LYS A 160 3.99 9.71 -23.68
C LYS A 160 3.60 8.29 -24.11
N MET A 161 2.30 7.96 -24.09
CA MET A 161 1.81 6.66 -24.57
C MET A 161 2.04 6.48 -26.08
N GLU A 162 1.87 7.54 -26.88
CA GLU A 162 2.17 7.54 -28.31
C GLU A 162 3.67 7.36 -28.57
N GLU A 163 4.53 8.15 -27.91
CA GLU A 163 5.99 8.07 -28.03
C GLU A 163 6.56 6.69 -27.66
N ALA A 164 5.91 5.98 -26.74
CA ALA A 164 6.29 4.63 -26.35
C ALA A 164 5.67 3.54 -27.24
N GLY A 165 4.82 3.89 -28.20
CA GLY A 165 4.14 2.92 -29.07
C GLY A 165 3.11 2.06 -28.35
N LEU A 166 2.56 2.55 -27.23
CA LEU A 166 1.60 1.80 -26.40
C LEU A 166 0.13 2.09 -26.76
N ASN A 167 -0.15 3.14 -27.54
CA ASN A 167 -1.49 3.46 -27.99
C ASN A 167 -2.10 2.30 -28.81
N GLY A 168 -3.31 1.89 -28.45
CA GLY A 168 -4.03 0.79 -29.12
C GLY A 168 -3.54 -0.62 -28.79
N THR A 169 -2.50 -0.76 -27.96
CA THR A 169 -2.06 -2.07 -27.48
C THR A 169 -3.00 -2.61 -26.39
N SER A 170 -3.10 -3.93 -26.28
CA SER A 170 -3.87 -4.57 -25.20
C SER A 170 -3.11 -4.51 -23.87
N GLN A 171 -3.88 -4.50 -22.76
CA GLN A 171 -3.34 -4.69 -21.41
C GLN A 171 -2.59 -6.02 -21.32
N VAL A 172 -1.42 -6.02 -20.67
CA VAL A 172 -0.57 -7.22 -20.49
C VAL A 172 -0.74 -7.82 -19.09
N ILE A 173 -0.69 -6.98 -18.06
CA ILE A 173 -0.81 -7.43 -16.67
C ILE A 173 -2.22 -7.94 -16.35
N LYS A 174 -2.35 -8.82 -15.36
CA LYS A 174 -3.64 -9.36 -14.95
C LYS A 174 -4.48 -8.33 -14.20
N SER A 175 -3.88 -7.64 -13.25
CA SER A 175 -4.55 -6.60 -12.47
C SER A 175 -3.55 -5.65 -11.82
N TRP A 176 -4.00 -4.43 -11.54
CA TRP A 176 -3.25 -3.42 -10.81
C TRP A 176 -4.09 -2.86 -9.67
N ASN A 177 -3.46 -2.63 -8.53
CA ASN A 177 -4.04 -1.96 -7.38
C ASN A 177 -3.04 -0.91 -6.87
N GLY A 178 -3.51 0.32 -6.69
CA GLY A 178 -2.68 1.45 -6.27
C GLY A 178 -3.04 1.96 -4.88
N TRP A 179 -2.00 2.30 -4.12
CA TRP A 179 -2.11 3.03 -2.86
C TRP A 179 -1.16 4.22 -2.84
N ASP A 180 -1.53 5.28 -2.16
CA ASP A 180 -0.68 6.47 -2.04
C ASP A 180 -0.77 7.11 -0.64
N GLY A 181 0.29 7.82 -0.25
CA GLY A 181 0.37 8.51 1.03
C GLY A 181 -0.41 9.82 1.08
N ALA A 182 -0.91 10.35 -0.04
CA ALA A 182 -1.71 11.57 -0.06
C ALA A 182 -3.10 11.33 0.56
N ALA A 183 -3.43 12.06 1.63
CA ALA A 183 -4.62 11.83 2.47
C ALA A 183 -5.97 11.90 1.75
N ASN A 184 -6.03 12.54 0.59
CA ASN A 184 -7.23 12.78 -0.22
C ASN A 184 -7.09 12.19 -1.64
N ILE A 185 -6.15 11.25 -1.85
CA ILE A 185 -5.95 10.63 -3.15
C ILE A 185 -7.19 9.87 -3.64
N ASP A 186 -7.94 9.28 -2.72
CA ASP A 186 -9.16 8.53 -3.00
C ASP A 186 -10.25 9.45 -3.57
N GLU A 187 -10.43 10.64 -3.00
CA GLU A 187 -11.34 11.67 -3.51
C GLU A 187 -10.94 12.07 -4.94
N PHE A 188 -9.67 12.39 -5.13
CA PHE A 188 -9.16 12.87 -6.42
C PHE A 188 -9.05 11.80 -7.50
N THR A 189 -9.11 10.51 -7.15
CA THR A 189 -9.01 9.41 -8.12
C THR A 189 -10.29 8.61 -8.27
N ARG A 190 -11.41 9.08 -7.71
CA ARG A 190 -12.70 8.35 -7.71
C ARG A 190 -12.57 6.95 -7.09
N GLY A 191 -11.77 6.84 -6.03
CA GLY A 191 -11.47 5.60 -5.32
C GLY A 191 -10.65 4.59 -6.13
N LYS A 192 -10.00 4.99 -7.23
CA LYS A 192 -9.10 4.11 -8.00
C LYS A 192 -7.77 3.90 -7.31
N ILE A 193 -7.36 4.83 -6.47
CA ILE A 193 -6.20 4.74 -5.59
C ILE A 193 -6.68 4.94 -4.16
N ALA A 194 -6.24 4.09 -3.25
CA ALA A 194 -6.60 4.20 -1.84
C ALA A 194 -5.50 4.93 -1.05
N TYR A 195 -5.90 5.78 -0.11
CA TYR A 195 -4.97 6.33 0.85
C TYR A 195 -4.38 5.22 1.74
N VAL A 196 -3.08 5.27 1.98
CA VAL A 196 -2.41 4.46 3.00
C VAL A 196 -1.20 5.17 3.57
N ASP A 197 -1.01 5.09 4.89
CA ASP A 197 0.24 5.48 5.53
C ASP A 197 1.26 4.33 5.45
N LEU A 198 2.18 4.42 4.49
CA LEU A 198 3.23 3.42 4.27
C LEU A 198 4.34 3.43 5.34
N SER A 199 4.40 4.45 6.19
CA SER A 199 5.33 4.54 7.33
C SER A 199 4.92 3.66 8.52
N SER A 200 3.71 3.10 8.46
CA SER A 200 3.11 2.22 9.46
C SER A 200 2.85 0.81 8.88
N PRO A 201 2.72 -0.25 9.69
CA PRO A 201 2.35 -1.57 9.17
C PRO A 201 0.95 -1.57 8.55
N VAL A 202 0.83 -2.00 7.29
CA VAL A 202 -0.46 -2.04 6.57
C VAL A 202 -0.84 -3.46 6.16
N ASN A 203 -2.13 -3.70 5.94
CA ASN A 203 -2.63 -4.94 5.35
C ASN A 203 -3.43 -4.59 4.09
N LEU A 204 -2.93 -5.00 2.93
CA LEU A 204 -3.49 -4.64 1.62
C LEU A 204 -4.48 -5.67 1.06
N GLY A 205 -4.78 -6.74 1.83
CA GLY A 205 -5.83 -7.71 1.48
C GLY A 205 -5.38 -8.89 0.60
N GLY A 206 -4.08 -9.05 0.33
CA GLY A 206 -3.56 -10.24 -0.33
C GLY A 206 -2.08 -10.08 -0.69
N PRO A 207 -1.36 -11.18 -0.97
CA PRO A 207 -0.09 -11.08 -1.63
C PRO A 207 -0.30 -10.90 -3.14
N PHE A 208 0.50 -10.04 -3.75
CA PHE A 208 0.55 -9.75 -5.17
C PHE A 208 1.72 -10.48 -5.79
N ASP A 209 1.69 -10.80 -7.08
CA ASP A 209 2.86 -11.36 -7.74
C ASP A 209 4.02 -10.37 -7.64
N TRP A 210 3.77 -9.10 -8.00
CA TRP A 210 4.75 -8.04 -7.89
C TRP A 210 4.25 -6.90 -7.01
N VAL A 211 5.17 -6.34 -6.22
CA VAL A 211 4.97 -5.04 -5.58
C VAL A 211 5.94 -4.06 -6.22
N MET A 212 5.45 -2.89 -6.61
CA MET A 212 6.28 -1.79 -7.09
C MET A 212 6.14 -0.56 -6.20
N SER A 213 7.22 0.21 -6.10
CA SER A 213 7.24 1.50 -5.43
C SER A 213 8.35 2.35 -6.03
N LEU A 214 8.02 3.53 -6.54
CA LEU A 214 8.95 4.37 -7.30
C LEU A 214 9.06 5.75 -6.65
N GLU A 215 10.24 6.12 -6.18
CA GLU A 215 10.54 7.40 -5.52
C GLU A 215 9.59 7.69 -4.33
N VAL A 216 9.53 6.76 -3.37
CA VAL A 216 8.63 6.84 -2.20
C VAL A 216 9.38 6.84 -0.88
N GLY A 217 10.35 5.95 -0.73
CA GLY A 217 11.00 5.71 0.55
C GLY A 217 11.80 6.91 1.07
N GLU A 218 12.32 7.75 0.17
CA GLU A 218 13.03 8.99 0.47
C GLU A 218 12.16 10.04 1.17
N HIS A 219 10.83 9.92 1.05
CA HIS A 219 9.86 10.80 1.69
C HIS A 219 9.39 10.27 3.06
N ILE A 220 9.59 8.98 3.32
CA ILE A 220 9.21 8.35 4.59
C ILE A 220 10.28 8.65 5.63
N PRO A 221 9.93 9.17 6.81
CA PRO A 221 10.90 9.38 7.89
C PRO A 221 11.63 8.08 8.24
N GLN A 222 12.92 8.18 8.58
CA GLN A 222 13.75 7.02 8.96
C GLN A 222 13.10 6.10 10.02
N SER A 223 12.27 6.64 10.93
CA SER A 223 11.53 5.86 11.93
C SER A 223 10.46 4.92 11.34
N GLY A 224 9.93 5.24 10.16
CA GLY A 224 8.96 4.43 9.41
C GLY A 224 9.57 3.58 8.30
N GLU A 225 10.87 3.73 8.00
CA GLU A 225 11.57 3.02 6.93
C GLU A 225 11.38 1.50 7.00
N LYS A 226 11.59 0.92 8.19
CA LYS A 226 11.44 -0.53 8.36
C LYS A 226 10.02 -1.00 8.04
N ASN A 227 9.00 -0.27 8.51
CA ASN A 227 7.61 -0.61 8.22
C ASN A 227 7.33 -0.53 6.72
N PHE A 228 7.87 0.48 6.02
CA PHE A 228 7.75 0.61 4.58
C PHE A 228 8.36 -0.58 3.84
N LEU A 229 9.61 -0.94 4.14
CA LEU A 229 10.26 -2.10 3.53
C LEU A 229 9.52 -3.41 3.85
N ASP A 230 9.09 -3.61 5.10
CA ASP A 230 8.27 -4.75 5.50
C ASP A 230 6.93 -4.79 4.73
N ASN A 231 6.33 -3.63 4.45
CA ASN A 231 5.11 -3.50 3.64
C ASN A 231 5.33 -3.93 2.19
N LEU A 232 6.48 -3.62 1.60
CA LEU A 232 6.82 -4.08 0.25
C LEU A 232 7.00 -5.60 0.22
N VAL A 233 7.85 -6.12 1.12
CA VAL A 233 8.27 -7.53 1.10
C VAL A 233 7.11 -8.45 1.45
N LYS A 234 6.32 -8.16 2.49
CA LYS A 234 5.26 -9.09 2.93
C LYS A 234 4.13 -9.27 1.92
N HIS A 235 3.96 -8.32 1.01
CA HIS A 235 2.90 -8.35 0.00
C HIS A 235 3.40 -8.83 -1.37
N ALA A 236 4.69 -9.13 -1.54
CA ALA A 236 5.26 -9.60 -2.81
C ALA A 236 5.48 -11.12 -2.82
N CYS A 237 4.95 -11.81 -3.83
CA CYS A 237 5.16 -13.26 -4.05
C CYS A 237 6.36 -13.55 -4.96
N VAL A 238 6.55 -12.75 -6.00
CA VAL A 238 7.59 -12.95 -7.04
C VAL A 238 8.75 -11.99 -6.82
N GLY A 239 8.46 -10.70 -6.63
CA GLY A 239 9.51 -9.73 -6.40
C GLY A 239 9.01 -8.30 -6.16
N VAL A 240 9.97 -7.45 -5.81
CA VAL A 240 9.77 -6.02 -5.59
C VAL A 240 10.52 -5.22 -6.66
N VAL A 241 9.86 -4.27 -7.29
CA VAL A 241 10.50 -3.21 -8.09
C VAL A 241 10.54 -1.94 -7.25
N LEU A 242 11.74 -1.45 -6.95
CA LEU A 242 11.95 -0.31 -6.07
C LEU A 242 12.86 0.72 -6.73
N SER A 243 12.46 1.99 -6.68
CA SER A 243 13.38 3.13 -6.84
C SER A 243 13.33 4.03 -5.61
N TRP A 244 14.42 4.74 -5.37
CA TRP A 244 14.64 5.53 -4.17
C TRP A 244 15.71 6.60 -4.46
N ALA A 245 15.45 7.84 -4.11
CA ALA A 245 16.42 8.92 -4.28
C ALA A 245 17.77 8.65 -3.58
N VAL A 246 18.86 8.71 -4.34
CA VAL A 246 20.21 8.48 -3.81
C VAL A 246 20.67 9.62 -2.90
N LEU A 247 21.70 9.38 -2.08
CA LEU A 247 22.31 10.39 -1.22
C LEU A 247 22.63 11.69 -1.99
N GLY A 248 22.08 12.80 -1.51
CA GLY A 248 22.28 14.14 -2.10
C GLY A 248 21.44 14.45 -3.33
N GLN A 249 20.60 13.51 -3.81
CA GLN A 249 19.63 13.80 -4.88
C GLN A 249 18.62 14.85 -4.39
N PRO A 250 18.47 15.98 -5.09
CA PRO A 250 17.51 17.00 -4.71
C PRO A 250 16.08 16.52 -4.99
N GLY A 251 15.15 16.94 -4.14
CA GLY A 251 13.72 16.74 -4.35
C GLY A 251 12.93 17.22 -3.15
N HIS A 252 11.66 17.52 -3.37
CA HIS A 252 10.80 18.07 -2.33
C HIS A 252 10.45 16.99 -1.31
N GLY A 253 10.59 17.27 -0.01
CA GLY A 253 10.28 16.30 1.04
C GLY A 253 11.24 15.11 1.11
N HIS A 254 12.43 15.19 0.51
CA HIS A 254 13.47 14.17 0.70
C HIS A 254 14.03 14.28 2.13
N VAL A 255 13.72 13.31 2.97
CA VAL A 255 14.16 13.23 4.37
C VAL A 255 14.96 11.96 4.67
N ASN A 256 14.94 11.00 3.75
CA ASN A 256 15.50 9.67 3.96
C ASN A 256 16.19 9.10 2.71
N CYS A 257 16.97 9.93 1.99
CA CYS A 257 17.80 9.45 0.87
C CYS A 257 18.85 8.44 1.32
N HIS A 258 19.06 7.38 0.55
CA HIS A 258 20.02 6.31 0.87
C HIS A 258 20.78 5.82 -0.35
N SER A 259 21.89 5.09 -0.13
CA SER A 259 22.58 4.41 -1.22
C SER A 259 21.86 3.12 -1.60
N ASN A 260 22.03 2.68 -2.85
CA ASN A 260 21.50 1.40 -3.31
C ASN A 260 22.00 0.20 -2.47
N ASP A 261 23.23 0.27 -1.95
CA ASP A 261 23.79 -0.81 -1.13
C ASP A 261 23.14 -0.89 0.24
N TYR A 262 22.80 0.26 0.84
CA TYR A 262 22.04 0.30 2.10
C TYR A 262 20.66 -0.31 1.90
N ILE A 263 19.88 0.18 0.93
CA ILE A 263 18.51 -0.32 0.69
C ILE A 263 18.50 -1.80 0.33
N ARG A 264 19.46 -2.28 -0.48
CA ARG A 264 19.57 -3.71 -0.80
C ARG A 264 19.84 -4.55 0.45
N LYS A 265 20.64 -4.05 1.40
CA LYS A 265 20.95 -4.76 2.64
C LYS A 265 19.73 -4.85 3.56
N GLU A 266 18.95 -3.79 3.67
CA GLU A 266 17.74 -3.77 4.52
C GLU A 266 16.58 -4.62 3.95
N MET A 267 16.64 -4.96 2.65
CA MET A 267 15.65 -5.82 1.96
C MET A 267 15.96 -7.33 2.02
N LEU A 268 17.15 -7.74 2.48
CA LEU A 268 17.63 -9.14 2.50
C LEU A 268 17.56 -9.76 3.90
#